data_AF-A0A7Y3BY46-F1
#
_entry.id   AF-A0A7Y3BY46-F1
#
_cell.length_a   1.000
_cell.length_b   1.000
_cell.length_c   1.000
_cell.angle_alpha   90.00
_cell.angle_beta   90.00
_cell.angle_gamma   90.00
#
_symmetry.space_group_name_H-M   'P 1'
#
loop_
_entity.id
_entity.type
_entity.pdbx_description
1 polymer ?
#
loop_
_entity_poly.entity_id
_entity_poly.type
_entity_poly.pdbx_seq_one_letter_code
_entity_poly.pdbx_strand_id
1 'polypeptide(L)'
;VVDGAQISANTGVVLDPVMKTKVTNLGRPAEFLLLQGRPIGAPVYQMGPFVMNTPEELQQAVMDYRRTQFGGWPWSSPSHVHAGTEGRFAIHADGTIERRDMQAVV
;
A
#
# COMPACT_ATOMS: atom_id res chain seq x y z
N VAL A 1 -2.84 22.92 11.83
CA VAL A 1 -1.60 23.72 11.95
C VAL A 1 -0.50 22.80 12.42
N VAL A 2 0.67 22.84 11.78
CA VAL A 2 1.86 22.08 12.14
C VAL A 2 2.98 23.09 12.35
N ASP A 3 3.52 23.18 13.57
CA ASP A 3 4.55 24.15 13.97
C ASP A 3 4.26 25.61 13.55
N GLY A 4 3.00 26.02 13.69
CA GLY A 4 2.53 27.36 13.33
C GLY A 4 2.11 27.53 11.87
N ALA A 5 2.47 26.61 10.97
CA ALA A 5 2.05 26.63 9.57
C ALA A 5 0.63 26.04 9.38
N GLN A 6 -0.22 26.73 8.62
CA GLN A 6 -1.50 26.17 8.19
C GLN A 6 -1.29 25.16 7.07
N ILE A 7 -1.85 23.97 7.22
CA ILE A 7 -1.73 22.87 6.27
C ILE A 7 -3.14 22.53 5.76
N SER A 8 -3.30 22.53 4.44
CA SER A 8 -4.53 22.12 3.75
C SER A 8 -4.63 20.60 3.61
N ALA A 9 -5.83 20.10 3.30
CA ALA A 9 -6.01 18.70 2.91
C ALA A 9 -5.17 18.33 1.68
N ASN A 10 -4.91 17.02 1.49
CA ASN A 10 -4.13 16.48 0.37
C ASN A 10 -2.70 17.05 0.26
N THR A 11 -2.11 17.41 1.39
CA THR A 11 -0.76 17.98 1.46
C THR A 11 0.12 17.07 2.31
N GLY A 12 1.32 16.78 1.82
CA GLY A 12 2.37 16.13 2.60
C GLY A 12 3.25 17.15 3.30
N VAL A 13 3.62 16.89 4.56
CA VAL A 13 4.57 17.72 5.31
C VAL A 13 5.74 16.84 5.73
N VAL A 14 6.96 17.25 5.35
CA VAL A 14 8.19 16.59 5.79
C VAL A 14 8.61 17.20 7.12
N LEU A 15 8.81 16.35 8.13
CA LEU A 15 9.23 16.74 9.47
C LEU A 15 10.66 16.26 9.72
N ASP A 16 11.40 17.01 10.53
CA ASP A 16 12.65 16.50 11.12
C ASP A 16 12.28 15.43 12.18
N PRO A 17 12.72 14.17 12.01
CA PRO A 17 12.33 13.08 12.90
C PRO A 17 12.93 13.19 14.31
N VAL A 18 13.91 14.08 14.53
CA VAL A 18 14.55 14.30 15.83
C VAL A 18 13.89 15.44 16.62
N MET A 19 13.17 16.32 15.93
CA MET A 19 12.58 17.51 16.54
C MET A 19 11.14 17.22 16.99
N LYS A 20 10.75 17.83 18.12
CA LYS A 20 9.35 17.79 18.56
C LYS A 20 8.49 18.65 17.63
N THR A 21 7.40 18.09 17.13
CA THR A 21 6.41 18.78 16.29
C THR A 21 5.11 18.98 17.04
N LYS A 22 4.57 20.20 17.01
CA LYS A 22 3.26 20.54 17.55
C LYS A 22 2.22 20.55 16.45
N VAL A 23 1.21 19.70 16.58
CA VAL A 23 0.01 19.72 15.74
C VAL A 23 -1.13 20.36 16.52
N THR A 24 -1.83 21.30 15.90
CA THR A 24 -2.99 21.98 16.48
C THR A 24 -4.13 22.01 15.48
N ASN A 25 -5.29 21.51 15.90
CA ASN A 25 -6.54 21.62 15.16
C ASN A 25 -7.27 22.91 15.57
N LEU A 26 -7.75 23.68 14.58
CA LEU A 26 -8.37 24.99 14.79
C LEU A 26 -9.90 24.95 14.83
N GLY A 27 -10.54 23.77 14.87
CA GLY A 27 -11.96 23.66 15.20
C GLY A 27 -12.86 22.90 14.23
N ARG A 28 -12.30 22.24 13.21
CA ARG A 28 -13.05 21.26 12.38
C ARG A 28 -12.42 19.88 12.53
N PRO A 29 -13.19 18.78 12.49
CA PRO A 29 -12.61 17.44 12.46
C PRO A 29 -11.54 17.35 11.36
N ALA A 30 -10.41 16.77 11.70
CA ALA A 30 -9.26 16.64 10.81
C ALA A 30 -8.78 15.19 10.84
N GLU A 31 -8.48 14.65 9.67
CA GLU A 31 -7.88 13.33 9.49
C GLU A 31 -6.55 13.51 8.76
N PHE A 32 -5.52 12.83 9.24
CA PHE A 32 -4.19 12.83 8.64
C PHE A 32 -3.46 11.55 9.02
N LEU A 33 -2.47 11.20 8.20
CA LEU A 33 -1.56 10.10 8.48
C LEU A 33 -0.23 10.67 8.97
N LEU A 34 0.30 10.09 10.04
CA LEU A 34 1.68 10.30 10.46
C LEU A 34 2.50 9.07 10.08
N LEU A 35 3.41 9.23 9.13
CA LEU A 35 4.27 8.17 8.64
C LEU A 35 5.69 8.41 9.17
N GLN A 36 6.25 7.44 9.91
CA GLN A 36 7.61 7.49 10.42
C GLN A 36 8.30 6.15 10.15
N GLY A 37 9.58 6.21 9.79
CA GLY A 37 10.40 5.02 9.60
C GLY A 37 11.87 5.33 9.86
N ARG A 38 12.63 4.31 10.27
CA ARG A 38 14.09 4.37 10.26
C ARG A 38 14.56 4.25 8.81
N PRO A 39 15.47 5.13 8.32
CA PRO A 39 16.04 4.96 6.98
C PRO A 39 16.65 3.56 6.81
N ILE A 40 16.29 2.88 5.73
CA ILE A 40 16.81 1.54 5.41
C ILE A 40 18.31 1.60 5.09
N GLY A 41 18.78 2.71 4.49
CA GLY A 41 20.19 2.94 4.17
C GLY A 41 20.71 2.16 2.95
N ALA A 42 19.83 1.48 2.22
CA ALA A 42 20.16 0.81 0.97
C ALA A 42 19.85 1.70 -0.24
N PRO A 43 20.57 1.54 -1.37
CA PRO A 43 20.21 2.22 -2.62
C PRO A 43 18.79 1.85 -3.07
N VAL A 44 18.13 2.77 -3.75
CA VAL A 44 16.77 2.57 -4.29
C VAL A 44 16.82 2.77 -5.79
N TYR A 45 16.54 1.70 -6.53
CA TYR A 45 16.35 1.73 -7.98
C TYR A 45 14.91 1.33 -8.28
N GLN A 46 14.20 2.16 -9.06
CA GLN A 46 12.78 1.97 -9.33
C GLN A 46 12.50 2.01 -10.84
N MET A 47 11.68 1.08 -11.31
CA MET A 47 11.09 1.11 -12.65
C MET A 47 9.65 0.60 -12.59
N GLY A 48 8.69 1.52 -12.76
CA GLY A 48 7.27 1.20 -12.65
C GLY A 48 6.94 0.58 -11.28
N PRO A 49 6.38 -0.65 -11.24
CA PRO A 49 5.99 -1.31 -9.99
C PRO A 49 7.16 -2.03 -9.29
N PHE A 50 8.37 -2.00 -9.85
CA PHE A 50 9.53 -2.72 -9.30
C PHE A 50 10.47 -1.77 -8.57
N VAL A 51 10.88 -2.16 -7.37
CA VAL A 51 11.86 -1.44 -6.53
C VAL A 51 12.89 -2.45 -6.06
N MET A 52 14.17 -2.20 -6.35
CA MET A 52 15.31 -3.06 -6.00
C MET A 52 16.50 -2.23 -5.52
N ASN A 53 17.60 -2.88 -5.10
CA ASN A 53 18.79 -2.21 -4.57
C ASN A 53 19.90 -2.03 -5.61
N THR A 54 19.82 -2.68 -6.77
CA THR A 54 20.75 -2.52 -7.89
C THR A 54 20.03 -2.44 -9.26
N PRO A 55 20.66 -1.84 -10.30
CA PRO A 55 20.12 -1.87 -11.66
C PRO A 55 19.93 -3.28 -12.22
N GLU A 56 20.84 -4.20 -11.91
CA GLU A 56 20.82 -5.59 -12.39
C GLU A 56 19.64 -6.36 -11.79
N GLU A 57 19.40 -6.22 -10.48
CA GLU A 57 18.22 -6.80 -9.81
C GLU A 57 16.91 -6.26 -10.40
N LEU A 58 16.88 -4.95 -10.71
CA LEU A 58 15.70 -4.33 -11.30
C LEU A 58 15.42 -4.89 -12.71
N GLN A 59 16.45 -5.07 -13.54
CA GLN A 59 16.32 -5.69 -14.85
C GLN A 59 15.87 -7.16 -14.72
N GLN A 60 16.45 -7.89 -13.78
CA GLN A 60 16.07 -9.27 -13.51
C GLN A 60 14.60 -9.39 -13.11
N ALA A 61 14.12 -8.54 -12.19
CA ALA A 61 12.72 -8.52 -11.76
C ALA A 61 11.74 -8.30 -12.94
N VAL A 62 12.13 -7.44 -13.88
CA VAL A 62 11.33 -7.15 -15.08
C VAL A 62 11.35 -8.33 -16.05
N MET A 63 12.50 -8.99 -16.22
CA MET A 63 12.59 -10.22 -17.02
C MET A 63 11.76 -11.34 -16.40
N ASP A 64 11.79 -11.50 -15.09
CA ASP A 64 11.00 -12.49 -14.36
C ASP A 64 9.51 -12.25 -14.55
N TYR A 65 9.06 -11.00 -14.40
CA TYR A 65 7.68 -10.63 -14.68
C TYR A 65 7.29 -10.86 -16.15
N ARG A 66 8.16 -10.56 -17.11
CA ARG A 66 7.86 -10.85 -18.52
C ARG A 66 7.77 -12.36 -18.81
N ARG A 67 8.53 -13.18 -18.08
CA ARG A 67 8.59 -14.62 -18.26
C ARG A 67 7.40 -15.34 -17.65
N THR A 68 7.01 -14.99 -16.43
CA THR A 68 5.97 -15.73 -15.69
C THR A 68 4.83 -14.85 -15.19
N GLN A 69 4.86 -13.54 -15.42
CA GLN A 69 3.95 -12.57 -14.81
C GLN A 69 4.06 -12.67 -13.28
N PHE A 70 3.03 -13.15 -12.60
CA PHE A 70 3.01 -13.35 -11.15
C PHE A 70 3.24 -14.83 -10.76
N GLY A 71 4.24 -15.48 -11.36
CA GLY A 71 4.51 -16.91 -11.10
C GLY A 71 3.61 -17.87 -11.86
N GLY A 72 3.13 -17.45 -13.03
CA GLY A 72 2.12 -18.14 -13.84
C GLY A 72 0.74 -17.69 -13.39
N TRP A 73 0.31 -16.52 -13.86
CA TRP A 73 -1.02 -15.98 -13.55
C TRP A 73 -2.07 -17.06 -13.87
N PRO A 74 -2.74 -17.65 -12.86
CA PRO A 74 -3.46 -18.91 -13.04
C PRO A 74 -4.86 -18.70 -13.63
N TRP A 75 -5.26 -17.43 -13.79
CA TRP A 75 -6.60 -17.06 -14.22
C TRP A 75 -6.65 -16.78 -15.72
N SER A 76 -7.80 -17.05 -16.33
CA SER A 76 -8.03 -16.87 -17.76
C SER A 76 -8.07 -15.40 -18.22
N SER A 77 -8.18 -14.45 -17.28
CA SER A 77 -8.21 -13.01 -17.54
C SER A 77 -7.12 -12.29 -16.75
N PRO A 78 -6.39 -11.33 -17.33
CA PRO A 78 -5.43 -10.48 -16.61
C PRO A 78 -6.05 -9.70 -15.45
N SER A 79 -7.34 -9.41 -15.54
CA SER A 79 -8.10 -8.68 -14.53
C SER A 79 -9.11 -9.61 -13.87
N HIS A 80 -8.63 -10.75 -13.33
CA HIS A 80 -9.51 -11.67 -12.61
C HIS A 80 -10.05 -10.98 -11.36
N VAL A 81 -11.37 -10.83 -11.33
CA VAL A 81 -12.12 -10.37 -10.17
C VAL A 81 -13.13 -11.44 -9.81
N HIS A 82 -13.42 -11.58 -8.52
CA HIS A 82 -14.51 -12.44 -8.08
C HIS A 82 -15.85 -11.83 -8.49
N ALA A 83 -16.84 -12.70 -8.77
CA ALA A 83 -18.17 -12.22 -9.15
C ALA A 83 -18.76 -11.38 -8.01
N GLY A 84 -19.35 -10.22 -8.34
CA GLY A 84 -19.94 -9.33 -7.33
C GLY A 84 -21.15 -9.92 -6.58
N THR A 85 -21.65 -11.08 -7.02
CA THR A 85 -22.66 -11.90 -6.32
C THR A 85 -22.07 -12.75 -5.20
N GLU A 86 -20.75 -13.00 -5.22
CA GLU A 86 -20.07 -13.64 -4.12
C GLU A 86 -19.95 -12.62 -2.98
N GLY A 87 -20.52 -12.95 -1.83
CA GLY A 87 -20.39 -12.14 -0.61
C GLY A 87 -18.94 -12.10 -0.12
N ARG A 88 -18.73 -11.77 1.17
CA ARG A 88 -17.38 -11.79 1.73
C ARG A 88 -16.91 -13.23 1.89
N PHE A 89 -15.76 -13.56 1.33
CA PHE A 89 -15.14 -14.86 1.51
C PHE A 89 -13.61 -14.76 1.61
N ALA A 90 -12.98 -15.81 2.12
CA ALA A 90 -11.53 -15.99 2.14
C ALA A 90 -11.20 -17.40 1.64
N ILE A 91 -10.21 -17.51 0.74
CA ILE A 91 -9.62 -18.77 0.33
C ILE A 91 -8.27 -18.88 1.04
N HIS A 92 -8.12 -19.88 1.91
CA HIS A 92 -6.89 -20.13 2.65
C HIS A 92 -5.90 -20.95 1.81
N ALA A 93 -4.62 -20.95 2.21
CA ALA A 93 -3.56 -21.63 1.47
C ALA A 93 -3.73 -23.16 1.39
N ASP A 94 -4.51 -23.75 2.29
CA ASP A 94 -4.89 -25.17 2.30
C ASP A 94 -6.11 -25.49 1.41
N GLY A 95 -6.68 -24.47 0.75
CA GLY A 95 -7.88 -24.59 -0.08
C GLY A 95 -9.20 -24.42 0.66
N THR A 96 -9.20 -24.20 1.98
CA THR A 96 -10.42 -23.96 2.76
C THR A 96 -11.06 -22.63 2.33
N ILE A 97 -12.39 -22.62 2.19
CA ILE A 97 -13.15 -21.41 1.84
C ILE A 97 -14.04 -21.01 3.03
N GLU A 98 -13.74 -19.87 3.65
CA GLU A 98 -14.62 -19.22 4.64
C GLU A 98 -15.59 -18.29 3.91
N ARG A 99 -16.90 -18.41 4.17
CA ARG A 99 -17.91 -17.44 3.72
C ARG A 99 -18.47 -16.71 4.93
N ARG A 100 -18.44 -15.37 4.92
CA ARG A 100 -19.16 -14.55 5.87
C ARG A 100 -20.45 -14.06 5.23
N ASP A 101 -21.56 -14.54 5.75
CA ASP A 101 -22.85 -13.92 5.50
C ASP A 101 -22.81 -12.49 6.03
N MET A 102 -23.42 -11.55 5.30
CA MET A 102 -23.73 -10.24 5.86
C MET A 102 -24.78 -10.46 6.95
N GLN A 103 -24.36 -10.67 8.19
CA GLN A 103 -25.23 -10.41 9.31
C GLN A 103 -25.59 -8.93 9.24
N ALA A 104 -26.88 -8.65 9.06
CA ALA A 104 -27.40 -7.31 9.26
C ALA A 104 -26.92 -6.86 10.64
N VAL A 105 -26.10 -5.81 10.67
CA VAL A 105 -25.80 -5.12 11.92
C VAL A 105 -27.14 -4.55 12.37
N VAL A 106 -27.77 -5.20 13.35
CA VAL A 106 -28.95 -4.70 14.05
C VAL A 106 -28.53 -3.57 14.98
#